data_AF-A0A506QPE2-F1
#
_entry.id   AF-A0A506QPE2-F1
#
_cell.length_a   1.000
_cell.length_b   1.000
_cell.length_c   1.000
_cell.angle_alpha   90.00
_cell.angle_beta   90.00
_cell.angle_gamma   90.00
#
_symmetry.space_group_name_H-M   'P 1'
#
loop_
_entity.id
_entity.type
_entity.pdbx_description
1 polymer ?
#
loop_
_entity_poly.entity_id
_entity_poly.type
_entity_poly.pdbx_seq_one_letter_code
_entity_poly.pdbx_strand_id
1 'polypeptide(L)'
;SRFSNRWVRDTTQRVSSDSIAKLHQYILPVIRAVYAQGARPHATMILSALWMRFMQRQQKETLLFEYEDRALEEVDFRAIFCAEDPLLAFTESKKIWGGLSGHPELYKDMLLALKCVDRGLEEAGVIA
;
A
#
# COMPACT_ATOMS: atom_id res chain seq x y z
N SER A 1 2.79 26.13 1.38
CA SER A 1 2.28 25.11 0.43
C SER A 1 0.87 24.71 0.84
N ARG A 2 0.08 24.02 -0.01
CA ARG A 2 -1.33 23.69 0.29
C ARG A 2 -1.50 22.74 1.49
N PHE A 3 -0.66 21.70 1.60
CA PHE A 3 -0.80 20.65 2.66
C PHE A 3 -0.33 21.08 4.06
N SER A 4 0.41 22.18 4.20
CA SER A 4 0.83 22.71 5.51
C SER A 4 -0.21 23.65 6.15
N ASN A 5 -1.39 23.81 5.53
CA ASN A 5 -2.40 24.76 6.00
C ASN A 5 -3.21 24.20 7.17
N ARG A 6 -2.90 24.67 8.39
CA ARG A 6 -3.60 24.28 9.64
C ARG A 6 -5.09 24.57 9.67
N TRP A 7 -5.59 25.48 8.82
CA TRP A 7 -6.99 25.89 8.83
C TRP A 7 -7.91 24.93 8.06
N VAL A 8 -7.37 24.11 7.15
CA VAL A 8 -8.15 23.12 6.39
C VAL A 8 -8.60 21.96 7.30
N ARG A 9 -7.81 21.63 8.34
CA ARG A 9 -8.10 20.55 9.30
C ARG A 9 -8.45 19.22 8.64
N ASP A 10 -7.78 18.95 7.53
CA ASP A 10 -7.92 17.68 6.83
C ASP A 10 -7.37 16.53 7.68
N THR A 11 -8.00 15.36 7.62
CA THR A 11 -7.62 14.21 8.44
C THR A 11 -7.01 13.10 7.59
N THR A 12 -6.07 12.36 8.16
CA THR A 12 -5.51 11.17 7.52
C THR A 12 -6.58 10.11 7.28
N GLN A 13 -7.61 10.00 8.16
CA GLN A 13 -8.77 9.13 7.95
C GLN A 13 -9.49 9.44 6.63
N ARG A 14 -9.85 10.71 6.39
CA ARG A 14 -10.51 11.13 5.14
C ARG A 14 -9.58 10.97 3.93
N VAL A 15 -8.28 11.19 4.11
CA VAL A 15 -7.31 11.00 3.03
C VAL A 15 -7.10 9.51 2.73
N SER A 16 -7.18 8.63 3.72
CA SER A 16 -7.03 7.17 3.54
C SER A 16 -8.28 6.51 2.99
N SER A 17 -9.48 7.06 3.16
CA SER A 17 -10.70 6.39 2.68
C SER A 17 -10.67 6.10 1.18
N ASP A 18 -11.33 5.03 0.73
CA ASP A 18 -11.28 4.56 -0.67
C ASP A 18 -9.84 4.41 -1.21
N SER A 19 -8.89 3.98 -0.38
CA SER A 19 -7.49 3.88 -0.81
C SER A 19 -7.26 2.82 -1.88
N ILE A 20 -8.12 1.80 -2.01
CA ILE A 20 -8.07 0.83 -3.12
C ILE A 20 -8.30 1.54 -4.46
N ALA A 21 -9.33 2.38 -4.55
CA ALA A 21 -9.59 3.17 -5.75
C ALA A 21 -8.43 4.15 -6.03
N LYS A 22 -7.88 4.79 -4.99
CA LYS A 22 -6.73 5.72 -5.10
C LYS A 22 -5.46 5.01 -5.55
N LEU A 23 -5.21 3.79 -5.08
CA LEU A 23 -4.10 2.95 -5.54
C LEU A 23 -4.23 2.71 -7.05
N HIS A 24 -5.40 2.26 -7.49
CA HIS A 24 -5.68 1.95 -8.90
C HIS A 24 -5.59 3.18 -9.81
N GLN A 25 -6.09 4.33 -9.35
CA GLN A 25 -6.18 5.54 -10.16
C GLN A 25 -4.89 6.37 -10.17
N TYR A 26 -4.14 6.40 -9.07
CA TYR A 26 -3.01 7.33 -8.92
C TYR A 26 -1.65 6.64 -8.84
N ILE A 27 -1.57 5.45 -8.23
CA ILE A 27 -0.28 4.80 -7.93
C ILE A 27 0.09 3.79 -9.03
N LEU A 28 -0.80 2.85 -9.34
CA LEU A 28 -0.51 1.82 -10.33
C LEU A 28 -0.16 2.36 -11.73
N PRO A 29 -0.79 3.43 -12.26
CA PRO A 29 -0.41 3.97 -13.56
C PRO A 29 1.05 4.45 -13.59
N VAL A 30 1.53 5.03 -12.48
CA VAL A 30 2.92 5.47 -12.34
C VAL A 30 3.88 4.27 -12.32
N ILE A 31 3.57 3.24 -11.54
CA ILE A 31 4.38 2.01 -11.48
C ILE A 31 4.47 1.37 -12.87
N ARG A 32 3.33 1.23 -13.58
CA ARG A 32 3.29 0.72 -14.96
C ARG A 32 4.14 1.55 -15.90
N ALA A 33 4.01 2.88 -15.85
CA ALA A 33 4.76 3.77 -16.73
C ALA A 33 6.27 3.69 -16.51
N VAL A 34 6.72 3.55 -15.27
CA VAL A 34 8.15 3.42 -14.93
C VAL A 34 8.69 2.05 -15.38
N TYR A 35 7.95 0.97 -15.16
CA TYR A 35 8.36 -0.34 -15.67
C TYR A 35 8.39 -0.40 -17.19
N ALA A 36 7.45 0.23 -17.88
CA ALA A 36 7.44 0.32 -19.34
C ALA A 36 8.67 1.05 -19.91
N GLN A 37 9.30 1.92 -19.11
CA GLN A 37 10.56 2.60 -19.46
C GLN A 37 11.81 1.79 -19.10
N GLY A 38 11.67 0.57 -18.59
CA GLY A 38 12.78 -0.26 -18.13
C GLY A 38 13.42 0.22 -16.82
N ALA A 39 12.76 1.12 -16.09
CA ALA A 39 13.25 1.67 -14.82
C ALA A 39 12.53 1.04 -13.60
N ARG A 40 13.00 1.38 -12.39
CA ARG A 40 12.45 0.88 -11.12
C ARG A 40 11.69 1.98 -10.36
N PRO A 41 10.42 1.76 -9.98
CA PRO A 41 9.60 2.78 -9.32
C PRO A 41 9.86 2.89 -7.80
N HIS A 42 11.12 2.83 -7.34
CA HIS A 42 11.48 2.71 -5.92
C HIS A 42 10.70 3.66 -5.00
N ALA A 43 10.63 4.95 -5.34
CA ALA A 43 9.93 5.95 -4.52
C ALA A 43 8.41 5.69 -4.45
N THR A 44 7.79 5.35 -5.59
CA THR A 44 6.35 5.04 -5.65
C THR A 44 6.02 3.76 -4.89
N MET A 45 6.96 2.79 -4.87
CA MET A 45 6.78 1.53 -4.14
C MET A 45 6.73 1.71 -2.62
N ILE A 46 7.35 2.77 -2.07
CA ILE A 46 7.22 3.11 -0.64
C ILE A 46 5.75 3.34 -0.25
N LEU A 47 4.96 3.98 -1.12
CA LEU A 47 3.54 4.22 -0.85
C LEU A 47 2.75 2.90 -0.81
N SER A 48 3.01 1.99 -1.75
CA SER A 48 2.38 0.66 -1.78
C SER A 48 2.79 -0.19 -0.58
N ALA A 49 4.04 -0.09 -0.13
CA ALA A 49 4.54 -0.79 1.06
C ALA A 49 3.91 -0.24 2.36
N LEU A 50 3.84 1.09 2.51
CA LEU A 50 3.11 1.73 3.61
C LEU A 50 1.63 1.31 3.61
N TRP A 51 1.01 1.26 2.43
CA TRP A 51 -0.37 0.84 2.28
C TRP A 51 -0.57 -0.64 2.65
N MET A 52 0.35 -1.54 2.29
CA MET A 52 0.30 -2.94 2.74
C MET A 52 0.34 -3.05 4.28
N ARG A 53 1.22 -2.29 4.95
CA ARG A 53 1.27 -2.26 6.43
C ARG A 53 0.02 -1.64 7.04
N PHE A 54 -0.53 -0.60 6.41
CA PHE A 54 -1.80 0.00 6.81
C PHE A 54 -2.96 -1.01 6.73
N MET A 55 -3.08 -1.73 5.60
CA MET A 55 -4.10 -2.78 5.43
C MET A 55 -3.89 -3.96 6.38
N GLN A 56 -2.66 -4.32 6.70
CA GLN A 56 -2.37 -5.34 7.72
C GLN A 56 -2.86 -4.89 9.11
N ARG A 57 -2.68 -3.61 9.46
CA ARG A 57 -3.21 -3.05 10.71
C ARG A 57 -4.73 -2.96 10.71
N GLN A 58 -5.33 -2.63 9.57
CA GLN A 58 -6.77 -2.66 9.39
C GLN A 58 -7.35 -4.06 9.59
N GLN A 59 -6.73 -5.08 9.01
CA GLN A 59 -7.16 -6.48 9.17
C GLN A 59 -7.06 -6.97 10.62
N LYS A 60 -6.18 -6.36 11.43
CA LYS A 60 -6.03 -6.63 12.86
C LYS A 60 -6.89 -5.71 13.75
N GLU A 61 -7.68 -4.81 13.15
CA GLU A 61 -8.49 -3.83 13.88
C GLU A 61 -7.68 -2.92 14.82
N THR A 62 -6.44 -2.59 14.42
CA THR A 62 -5.48 -1.80 15.23
C THR A 62 -5.31 -0.35 14.76
N LEU A 63 -6.17 0.12 13.86
CA LEU A 63 -6.20 1.53 13.47
C LEU A 63 -6.83 2.38 14.60
N LEU A 64 -6.41 3.63 14.69
CA LEU A 64 -6.94 4.59 15.67
C LEU A 64 -8.27 5.23 15.23
N PHE A 65 -8.78 4.82 14.08
CA PHE A 65 -10.00 5.33 13.46
C PHE A 65 -10.63 4.24 12.59
N GLU A 66 -11.90 4.40 12.26
CA GLU A 66 -12.62 3.52 11.34
C GLU A 66 -12.20 3.80 9.89
N TYR A 67 -11.73 2.75 9.21
CA TYR A 67 -11.33 2.82 7.81
C TYR A 67 -12.51 2.53 6.89
N GLU A 68 -12.81 3.48 6.02
CA GLU A 68 -13.91 3.41 5.06
C GLU A 68 -13.37 3.18 3.64
N ASP A 69 -13.73 2.05 3.01
CA ASP A 69 -13.42 1.80 1.61
C ASP A 69 -14.53 0.96 0.97
N ARG A 70 -15.12 1.49 -0.10
CA ARG A 70 -16.23 0.84 -0.80
C ARG A 70 -15.83 -0.46 -1.49
N ALA A 71 -14.55 -0.64 -1.79
CA ALA A 71 -14.01 -1.83 -2.45
C ALA A 71 -13.33 -2.79 -1.46
N LEU A 72 -13.49 -2.59 -0.14
CA LEU A 72 -12.79 -3.40 0.86
C LEU A 72 -13.07 -4.90 0.71
N GLU A 73 -14.32 -5.26 0.44
CA GLU A 73 -14.75 -6.66 0.26
C GLU A 73 -14.30 -7.26 -1.10
N GLU A 74 -13.81 -6.45 -2.03
CA GLU A 74 -13.35 -6.94 -3.35
C GLU A 74 -11.99 -7.64 -3.28
N VAL A 75 -11.27 -7.49 -2.17
CA VAL A 75 -9.94 -8.05 -1.93
C VAL A 75 -9.98 -8.90 -0.66
N ASP A 76 -9.62 -10.17 -0.77
CA ASP A 76 -9.50 -11.06 0.40
C ASP A 76 -8.20 -10.79 1.16
N PHE A 77 -8.16 -9.69 1.91
CA PHE A 77 -7.01 -9.31 2.74
C PHE A 77 -6.71 -10.32 3.84
N ARG A 78 -7.73 -11.05 4.32
CA ARG A 78 -7.54 -12.12 5.29
C ARG A 78 -6.70 -13.24 4.68
N ALA A 79 -7.07 -13.74 3.51
CA ALA A 79 -6.30 -14.78 2.81
C ALA A 79 -4.87 -14.31 2.51
N ILE A 80 -4.69 -13.06 2.07
CA ILE A 80 -3.37 -12.49 1.80
C ILE A 80 -2.50 -12.48 3.07
N PHE A 81 -2.99 -11.91 4.18
CA PHE A 81 -2.17 -11.75 5.37
C PHE A 81 -2.03 -13.03 6.23
N CYS A 82 -2.83 -14.07 5.96
CA CYS A 82 -2.69 -15.39 6.56
C CYS A 82 -1.89 -16.39 5.70
N ALA A 83 -1.44 -16.00 4.50
CA ALA A 83 -0.60 -16.84 3.65
C ALA A 83 0.78 -17.09 4.26
N GLU A 84 1.46 -18.15 3.81
CA GLU A 84 2.83 -18.48 4.23
C GLU A 84 3.82 -17.36 3.86
N ASP A 85 3.67 -16.79 2.65
CA ASP A 85 4.34 -15.57 2.24
C ASP A 85 3.27 -14.50 1.92
N PRO A 86 2.94 -13.61 2.88
CA PRO A 86 1.98 -12.54 2.67
C PRO A 86 2.39 -11.54 1.60
N LEU A 87 3.69 -11.33 1.39
CA LEU A 87 4.18 -10.43 0.35
C LEU A 87 3.94 -11.02 -1.04
N LEU A 88 4.22 -12.32 -1.19
CA LEU A 88 3.94 -13.02 -2.44
C LEU A 88 2.45 -12.97 -2.75
N ALA A 89 1.60 -13.40 -1.81
CA ALA A 89 0.14 -13.37 -1.97
C ALA A 89 -0.40 -11.96 -2.29
N PHE A 90 0.18 -10.92 -1.67
CA PHE A 90 -0.18 -9.53 -1.96
C PHE A 90 0.19 -9.12 -3.38
N THR A 91 1.40 -9.45 -3.85
CA THR A 91 1.88 -9.12 -5.21
C THR A 91 1.27 -9.96 -6.32
N GLU A 92 0.68 -11.11 -5.99
CA GLU A 92 -0.09 -11.97 -6.90
C GLU A 92 -1.60 -11.65 -6.93
N SER A 93 -2.06 -10.70 -6.12
CA SER A 93 -3.45 -10.28 -6.15
C SER A 93 -3.75 -9.43 -7.38
N LYS A 94 -4.43 -10.02 -8.38
CA LYS A 94 -4.97 -9.29 -9.54
C LYS A 94 -5.94 -8.18 -9.14
N LYS A 95 -6.64 -8.33 -8.01
CA LYS A 95 -7.56 -7.30 -7.50
C LYS A 95 -6.83 -6.05 -7.03
N ILE A 96 -5.59 -6.20 -6.56
CA ILE A 96 -4.73 -5.08 -6.13
C ILE A 96 -3.88 -4.54 -7.28
N TRP A 97 -3.29 -5.43 -8.09
CA TRP A 97 -2.24 -5.05 -9.05
C TRP A 97 -2.69 -5.07 -10.51
N GLY A 98 -3.87 -5.62 -10.81
CA GLY A 98 -4.34 -5.81 -12.17
C GLY A 98 -3.31 -6.58 -13.01
N GLY A 99 -2.94 -6.03 -14.16
CA GLY A 99 -1.94 -6.62 -15.06
C GLY A 99 -0.49 -6.63 -14.54
N LEU A 100 -0.19 -5.98 -13.41
CA LEU A 100 1.12 -6.08 -12.76
C LEU A 100 1.24 -7.29 -11.82
N SER A 101 0.12 -7.96 -11.54
CA SER A 101 0.10 -9.15 -10.70
C SER A 101 1.09 -10.21 -11.22
N GLY A 102 1.99 -10.69 -10.35
CA GLY A 102 3.00 -11.68 -10.73
C GLY A 102 4.08 -11.16 -11.68
N HIS A 103 4.18 -9.85 -11.90
CA HIS A 103 5.27 -9.26 -12.69
C HIS A 103 6.61 -9.60 -12.00
N PRO A 104 7.63 -10.12 -12.73
CA PRO A 104 8.83 -10.73 -12.12
C PRO A 104 9.57 -9.83 -11.12
N GLU A 105 9.47 -8.53 -11.34
CA GLU A 105 10.19 -7.51 -10.59
C GLU A 105 9.37 -6.88 -9.46
N LEU A 106 8.04 -7.06 -9.46
CA LEU A 106 7.14 -6.45 -8.50
C LEU A 106 7.41 -6.94 -7.08
N TYR A 107 7.59 -8.26 -6.89
CA TYR A 107 7.90 -8.82 -5.58
C TYR A 107 9.18 -8.24 -5.00
N LYS A 108 10.25 -8.19 -5.80
CA LYS A 108 11.56 -7.68 -5.36
C LYS A 108 11.48 -6.20 -4.99
N ASP A 109 10.79 -5.40 -5.80
CA ASP A 109 10.62 -3.97 -5.52
C ASP A 109 9.77 -3.70 -4.28
N MET A 110 8.67 -4.45 -4.11
CA MET A 110 7.88 -4.37 -2.88
C MET A 110 8.69 -4.82 -1.66
N LEU A 111 9.51 -5.87 -1.77
CA LEU A 111 10.35 -6.35 -0.68
C LEU A 111 11.36 -5.27 -0.23
N LEU A 112 12.02 -4.61 -1.18
CA LEU A 112 12.95 -3.52 -0.87
C LEU A 112 12.22 -2.33 -0.23
N ALA A 113 11.05 -1.97 -0.75
CA ALA A 113 10.24 -0.90 -0.19
C ALA A 113 9.75 -1.23 1.23
N LEU A 114 9.29 -2.45 1.49
CA LEU A 114 8.89 -2.90 2.82
C LEU A 114 10.04 -2.86 3.81
N LYS A 115 11.24 -3.34 3.45
CA LYS A 115 12.42 -3.22 4.32
C LYS A 115 12.75 -1.77 4.68
N CYS A 116 12.51 -0.82 3.77
CA CYS A 116 12.69 0.60 4.05
C CYS A 116 11.60 1.12 5.00
N VAL A 117 10.34 0.78 4.73
CA VAL A 117 9.18 1.18 5.54
C VAL A 117 9.26 0.61 6.94
N ASP A 118 9.53 -0.68 7.09
CA ASP A 118 9.56 -1.37 8.39
C ASP A 118 10.61 -0.78 9.31
N ARG A 119 11.84 -0.59 8.82
CA ARG A 119 12.89 0.11 9.56
C ARG A 119 12.46 1.52 9.99
N GLY A 120 11.82 2.28 9.10
CA GLY A 120 11.32 3.61 9.45
C GLY A 120 10.21 3.59 10.49
N LEU A 121 9.36 2.56 10.48
CA LEU A 121 8.30 2.36 11.48
C LEU A 121 8.88 1.90 12.83
N GLU A 122 9.92 1.07 12.83
CA GLU A 122 10.67 0.65 14.04
C GLU A 122 11.34 1.87 14.69
N GLU A 123 12.07 2.67 13.90
CA GLU A 123 12.72 3.91 14.37
C GLU A 123 11.70 4.92 14.93
N ALA A 124 10.47 4.93 14.39
CA ALA A 124 9.37 5.76 14.86
C ALA A 124 8.60 5.17 16.05
N GLY A 125 8.94 3.95 16.51
CA GLY A 125 8.25 3.26 17.61
C GLY A 125 6.81 2.84 17.27
N VAL A 126 6.48 2.68 15.99
CA VAL A 126 5.14 2.30 15.52
C VAL A 126 4.97 0.77 15.46
N ILE A 127 6.07 0.05 15.26
CA ILE A 127 6.13 -1.42 15.32
C ILE A 127 7.29 -1.84 16.23
N ALA A 128 7.15 -2.98 16.91
CA ALA A 128 8.11 -3.54 17.85
C ALA A 128 9.04 -4.56 17.20
#